data_AF-A0A645IJH4-F1
#
_entry.id   AF-A0A645IJH4-F1
#
_cell.length_a   1.000
_cell.length_b   1.000
_cell.length_c   1.000
_cell.angle_alpha   90.00
_cell.angle_beta   90.00
_cell.angle_gamma   90.00
#
_symmetry.space_group_name_H-M   'P 1'
#
loop_
_entity.id
_entity.type
_entity.pdbx_description
1 polymer ?
#
loop_
_entity_poly.entity_id
_entity_poly.type
_entity_poly.pdbx_seq_one_letter_code
_entity_poly.pdbx_strand_id
1 'polypeptide(L)'
;MSACPYTGVRSFNWEEPKHHLDFPVGDQDVPVHQKHTVEKCTLCWHRLAKGLAPACVEACSARARIFGDMNDPESVVSQRLSSRSSEQLLPDRDTNPSVYYLV
;
A
#
# COMPACT_ATOMS: atom_id res chain seq x y z
N MET A 1 -12.62 0.69 -12.39
CA MET A 1 -11.86 -0.51 -11.99
C MET A 1 -11.11 -1.16 -13.15
N SER A 2 -11.73 -1.16 -14.33
CA SER A 2 -11.30 -1.84 -15.56
C SER A 2 -9.96 -1.42 -16.16
N ALA A 3 -9.46 -0.20 -15.91
CA ALA A 3 -8.21 0.28 -16.51
C ALA A 3 -6.93 -0.16 -15.75
N CYS A 4 -7.06 -0.54 -14.48
CA CYS A 4 -5.89 -0.95 -13.69
C CYS A 4 -5.49 -2.38 -14.11
N PRO A 5 -4.23 -2.62 -14.54
CA PRO A 5 -3.82 -3.95 -15.00
C PRO A 5 -3.66 -4.94 -13.84
N TYR A 6 -3.58 -4.46 -12.61
CA TYR A 6 -3.52 -5.29 -11.42
C TYR A 6 -4.93 -5.69 -10.99
N THR A 7 -5.28 -6.95 -11.19
CA THR A 7 -6.59 -7.51 -10.84
C THR A 7 -6.74 -7.63 -9.33
N GLY A 8 -7.92 -7.26 -8.80
CA GLY A 8 -8.26 -7.43 -7.39
C GLY A 8 -7.65 -6.41 -6.42
N VAL A 9 -6.93 -5.39 -6.89
CA VAL A 9 -6.29 -4.38 -6.01
C VAL A 9 -7.16 -3.17 -5.68
N ARG A 10 -8.34 -3.08 -6.31
CA ARG A 10 -9.36 -2.07 -6.03
C ARG A 10 -10.64 -2.79 -5.63
N SER A 11 -11.27 -2.32 -4.56
CA SER A 11 -12.54 -2.84 -4.06
C SER A 11 -13.63 -1.78 -4.26
N PHE A 12 -14.84 -2.20 -4.57
CA PHE A 12 -15.99 -1.31 -4.70
C PHE A 12 -16.97 -1.72 -3.62
N ASN A 13 -17.39 -0.75 -2.82
CA ASN A 13 -18.31 -0.99 -1.72
C ASN A 13 -19.73 -1.06 -2.29
N TRP A 14 -20.19 -2.26 -2.63
CA TRP A 14 -21.55 -2.48 -3.15
C TRP A 14 -22.63 -2.25 -2.08
N GLU A 15 -22.34 -2.70 -0.86
CA GLU A 15 -23.25 -2.64 0.28
C GLU A 15 -22.89 -1.51 1.24
N GLU A 16 -23.76 -1.27 2.21
CA GLU A 16 -23.41 -0.43 3.36
C GLU A 16 -22.23 -1.06 4.11
N PRO A 17 -21.18 -0.29 4.44
CA PRO A 17 -20.04 -0.80 5.19
C PRO A 17 -20.47 -1.37 6.55
N LYS A 18 -19.97 -2.57 6.85
CA LYS A 18 -20.20 -3.26 8.12
C LYS A 18 -18.86 -3.59 8.75
N HIS A 19 -18.74 -3.33 10.04
CA HIS A 19 -17.61 -3.83 10.81
C HIS A 19 -17.81 -5.31 11.14
N HIS A 20 -16.70 -6.03 11.33
CA HIS A 20 -16.75 -7.42 11.80
C HIS A 20 -17.30 -7.52 13.24
N LEU A 21 -17.09 -6.48 14.04
CA LEU A 21 -17.57 -6.38 15.41
C LEU A 21 -18.73 -5.38 15.48
N ASP A 22 -19.49 -5.44 16.58
CA ASP A 22 -20.65 -4.56 16.83
C ASP A 22 -20.26 -3.11 17.13
N PHE A 23 -18.99 -2.76 17.02
CA PHE A 23 -18.45 -1.42 17.23
C PHE A 23 -17.39 -1.08 16.16
N PRO A 24 -17.13 0.21 15.91
CA PRO A 24 -16.14 0.64 14.93
C PRO A 24 -14.74 0.10 15.27
N VAL A 25 -14.11 -0.53 14.28
CA VAL A 25 -12.73 -1.02 14.34
C VAL A 25 -11.90 -0.45 13.21
N GLY A 26 -10.60 -0.31 13.44
CA GLY A 26 -9.66 0.28 12.49
C GLY A 26 -8.95 1.49 13.09
N ASP A 27 -8.17 2.17 12.26
CA ASP A 27 -7.50 3.41 12.62
C ASP A 27 -8.54 4.54 12.65
N GLN A 28 -8.50 5.43 13.65
CA GLN A 28 -9.48 6.51 13.80
C GLN A 28 -9.22 7.66 12.81
N ASP A 29 -8.01 7.74 12.25
CA ASP A 29 -7.61 8.82 11.35
C ASP A 29 -7.98 8.56 9.88
N VAL A 30 -8.59 7.41 9.57
CA VAL A 30 -9.04 7.11 8.20
C VAL A 30 -10.50 7.53 7.98
N PRO A 31 -10.84 8.01 6.77
CA PRO A 31 -12.23 8.24 6.40
C PRO A 31 -13.05 6.96 6.55
N VAL A 32 -14.27 7.11 7.06
CA VAL A 32 -15.23 6.00 7.13
C VAL A 32 -15.52 5.53 5.71
N HIS A 33 -15.55 4.22 5.53
CA HIS A 33 -15.97 3.58 4.28
C HIS A 33 -17.33 4.13 3.84
N GLN A 34 -17.53 4.27 2.53
CA GLN A 34 -18.78 4.77 1.96
C GLN A 34 -19.32 3.79 0.91
N LYS A 35 -20.64 3.57 0.92
CA LYS A 35 -21.30 2.79 -0.13
C LYS A 35 -21.11 3.45 -1.49
N HIS A 36 -21.01 2.62 -2.52
CA HIS A 36 -20.76 2.99 -3.91
C HIS A 36 -19.47 3.78 -4.16
N THR A 37 -18.46 3.59 -3.30
CA THR A 37 -17.13 4.20 -3.45
C THR A 37 -16.08 3.14 -3.77
N VAL A 38 -15.07 3.51 -4.54
CA VAL A 38 -13.90 2.66 -4.83
C VAL A 38 -12.82 2.91 -3.80
N GLU A 39 -12.24 1.83 -3.29
CA GLU A 39 -11.15 1.87 -2.34
C GLU A 39 -9.96 1.04 -2.83
N LYS A 40 -8.78 1.37 -2.31
CA LYS A 40 -7.52 0.67 -2.59
C LYS A 40 -6.50 0.97 -1.49
N CYS A 41 -5.37 0.28 -1.53
CA CYS A 41 -4.20 0.69 -0.74
C CYS A 41 -3.77 2.13 -1.08
N THR A 42 -3.55 2.94 -0.04
CA THR A 42 -3.12 4.34 -0.11
C THR A 42 -1.77 4.57 0.55
N LEU A 43 -1.00 3.48 0.74
CA LEU A 43 0.30 3.50 1.43
C LEU A 43 0.22 4.12 2.85
N CYS A 44 -0.94 3.96 3.51
CA CYS A 44 -1.19 4.48 4.86
C CYS A 44 -0.89 5.98 4.99
N TRP A 45 -1.33 6.81 4.04
CA TRP A 45 -1.07 8.26 4.04
C TRP A 45 -1.34 8.95 5.40
N HIS A 46 -2.39 8.54 6.12
CA HIS A 46 -2.75 9.04 7.46
C HIS A 46 -1.66 8.78 8.52
N ARG A 47 -0.96 7.64 8.44
CA ARG A 47 0.18 7.30 9.32
C ARG A 47 1.43 8.07 8.91
N LEU A 48 1.69 8.14 7.59
CA LEU A 48 2.85 8.87 7.05
C LEU A 48 2.81 10.35 7.44
N ALA A 49 1.62 10.97 7.42
CA ALA A 49 1.42 12.36 7.86
C ALA A 49 1.82 12.61 9.34
N LYS A 50 1.92 11.54 10.14
CA LYS A 50 2.34 11.57 11.55
C LYS A 50 3.78 11.08 11.76
N GLY A 51 4.52 10.82 10.68
CA GLY A 51 5.86 10.23 10.74
C GLY A 51 5.88 8.75 11.15
N LEU A 52 4.74 8.06 11.10
CA LEU A 52 4.64 6.64 11.43
C LEU A 52 4.81 5.77 10.17
N ALA A 53 5.34 4.57 10.34
CA ALA A 53 5.45 3.59 9.25
C ALA A 53 4.08 3.08 8.80
N PRO A 54 3.92 2.63 7.54
CA PRO A 54 2.71 1.95 7.11
C PRO A 54 2.42 0.71 7.95
N ALA A 55 1.15 0.47 8.27
CA ALA A 55 0.75 -0.62 9.17
C ALA A 55 1.19 -2.00 8.68
N CYS A 56 1.20 -2.23 7.36
CA CYS A 56 1.67 -3.49 6.78
C CYS A 56 3.19 -3.70 6.96
N VAL A 57 3.98 -2.63 6.95
CA VAL A 57 5.43 -2.67 7.20
C VAL A 57 5.68 -2.97 8.68
N GLU A 58 5.02 -2.23 9.57
CA GLU A 58 5.16 -2.38 11.01
C GLU A 58 4.73 -3.77 11.51
N ALA A 59 3.62 -4.31 11.00
CA ALA A 59 3.14 -5.63 11.38
C ALA A 59 3.98 -6.80 10.82
N CYS A 60 4.93 -6.55 9.91
CA CYS A 60 5.69 -7.61 9.26
C CYS A 60 6.85 -8.09 10.12
N SER A 61 6.64 -9.14 10.91
CA SER A 61 7.68 -9.77 11.75
C SER A 61 8.91 -10.24 10.95
N ALA A 62 8.70 -10.72 9.73
CA ALA A 62 9.77 -11.16 8.83
C ALA A 62 10.56 -10.01 8.19
N ARG A 63 10.13 -8.76 8.35
CA ARG A 63 10.74 -7.57 7.71
C ARG A 63 10.86 -7.69 6.18
N ALA A 64 9.88 -8.36 5.56
CA ALA A 64 9.83 -8.57 4.12
C ALA A 64 9.39 -7.31 3.35
N ARG A 65 8.71 -6.37 4.02
CA ARG A 65 8.23 -5.11 3.42
C ARG A 65 9.12 -3.97 3.90
N ILE A 66 9.62 -3.18 2.95
CA ILE A 66 10.48 -2.02 3.20
C ILE A 66 9.77 -0.82 2.56
N PHE A 67 9.71 0.29 3.28
CA PHE A 67 9.07 1.53 2.83
C PHE A 67 9.96 2.73 3.13
N GLY A 68 9.98 3.71 2.23
CA GLY A 68 10.86 4.87 2.31
C GLY A 68 10.80 5.70 1.04
N ASP A 69 11.54 6.81 1.03
CA ASP A 69 11.66 7.70 -0.13
C ASP A 69 12.69 7.15 -1.11
N MET A 70 12.27 6.89 -2.35
CA MET A 70 13.15 6.40 -3.41
C MET A 70 14.05 7.49 -4.00
N ASN A 71 13.78 8.76 -3.70
CA ASN A 71 14.60 9.89 -4.14
C ASN A 71 15.73 10.22 -3.16
N ASP A 72 15.66 9.70 -1.93
CA ASP A 72 16.71 9.83 -0.93
C ASP A 72 17.68 8.63 -1.04
N PRO A 73 18.93 8.84 -1.48
CA PRO A 73 19.92 7.75 -1.60
C PRO A 73 20.26 7.08 -0.27
N GLU A 74 20.09 7.79 0.85
CA GLU A 74 20.36 7.28 2.19
C GLU A 74 19.18 6.47 2.76
N SER A 75 18.04 6.44 2.06
CA SER A 75 16.88 5.68 2.48
C SER A 75 17.13 4.17 2.36
N VAL A 76 16.55 3.41 3.29
CA VAL A 76 16.66 1.94 3.29
C VAL A 76 16.12 1.34 1.98
N VAL A 77 15.10 1.95 1.37
CA VAL A 77 14.57 1.46 0.08
C VAL A 77 15.59 1.67 -1.03
N SER A 78 16.16 2.88 -1.15
CA SER A 78 17.15 3.21 -2.18
C SER A 78 18.39 2.31 -2.10
N GLN A 79 18.91 2.11 -0.88
CA GLN A 79 20.04 1.21 -0.65
C GLN A 79 19.74 -0.25 -0.99
N ARG A 80 18.49 -0.71 -0.80
CA ARG A 80 18.09 -2.08 -1.14
C ARG A 80 17.92 -2.28 -2.64
N LEU A 81 17.35 -1.30 -3.31
CA LEU A 81 17.22 -1.30 -4.77
C LEU A 81 18.57 -1.18 -5.48
N SER A 82 19.55 -0.48 -4.88
CA SER A 82 20.90 -0.38 -5.46
C SER A 82 21.76 -1.63 -5.23
N SER A 83 21.54 -2.34 -4.12
CA SER A 83 22.38 -3.49 -3.73
C SER A 83 21.84 -4.86 -4.14
N ARG A 84 20.59 -4.95 -4.60
CA ARG A 84 19.97 -6.21 -5.03
C ARG A 84 19.26 -6.08 -6.36
N SER A 85 19.20 -7.18 -7.10
CA SER A 85 18.28 -7.32 -8.24
C SER A 85 16.84 -7.13 -7.79
N SER A 86 16.06 -6.42 -8.59
CA SER A 86 14.63 -6.24 -8.34
C SER A 86 13.84 -6.22 -9.64
N GLU A 87 12.55 -6.52 -9.53
CA GLU A 87 11.59 -6.51 -10.63
C GLU A 87 10.31 -5.77 -10.26
N GLN A 88 9.66 -5.17 -11.26
CA GLN A 88 8.32 -4.61 -11.14
C GLN A 88 7.31 -5.59 -11.74
N LEU A 89 6.11 -5.66 -11.16
CA LEU A 89 5.05 -6.50 -11.71
C LEU A 89 4.47 -5.93 -12.99
N LEU A 90 4.24 -6.82 -13.96
CA LEU A 90 3.67 -6.52 -15.27
C LEU A 90 4.51 -5.46 -16.04
N PRO A 91 5.82 -5.69 -16.23
CA PRO A 91 6.71 -4.69 -16.83
C PRO A 91 6.31 -4.34 -18.28
N ASP A 92 5.63 -5.26 -18.96
CA ASP A 92 5.13 -5.07 -20.33
C ASP A 92 3.93 -4.12 -20.43
N ARG A 93 3.40 -3.63 -19.30
CA ARG A 93 2.29 -2.68 -19.23
C ARG A 93 2.73 -1.22 -19.10
N ASP A 94 4.03 -0.97 -18.95
CA ASP A 94 4.65 0.36 -18.93
C ASP A 94 3.96 1.36 -17.97
N THR A 95 3.53 0.88 -16.80
CA THR A 95 2.79 1.68 -15.80
C THR A 95 3.69 2.32 -14.74
N ASN A 96 4.99 2.03 -14.78
CA ASN A 96 6.02 2.51 -13.84
C ASN A 96 5.58 2.48 -12.35
N PRO A 97 5.22 1.31 -11.78
CA PRO A 97 4.70 1.21 -10.42
C PRO A 97 5.78 1.46 -9.36
N SER A 98 5.43 2.14 -8.26
CA SER A 98 6.38 2.43 -7.16
C SER A 98 6.67 1.24 -6.21
N VAL A 99 6.37 0.00 -6.62
CA VAL A 99 6.57 -1.21 -5.81
C VAL A 99 7.47 -2.17 -6.56
N TYR A 100 8.56 -2.56 -5.92
CA TYR A 100 9.60 -3.44 -6.45
C TYR A 100 9.69 -4.71 -5.60
N TYR A 101 9.90 -5.84 -6.27
CA TYR A 101 10.10 -7.14 -5.66
C TYR A 101 11.59 -7.47 -5.73
N LEU A 102 12.21 -7.73 -4.57
CA LEU A 102 13.63 -8.07 -4.51
C LEU A 102 13.81 -9.55 -4.84
N VAL A 103 14.81 -9.85 -5.68
CA VAL A 103 15.26 -11.20 -6.04
C VAL A 103 16.47 -11.59 -5.21
#